data_AF-A0A7V3RRG4-F1
#
_entry.id   AF-A0A7V3RRG4-F1
#
_cell.length_a   1.000
_cell.length_b   1.000
_cell.length_c   1.000
_cell.angle_alpha   90.00
_cell.angle_beta   90.00
_cell.angle_gamma   90.00
#
_symmetry.space_group_name_H-M   'P 1'
#
loop_
_entity.id
_entity.type
_entity.pdbx_description
1 polymer ?
#
loop_
_entity_poly.entity_id
_entity_poly.type
_entity_poly.pdbx_seq_one_letter_code
_entity_poly.pdbx_strand_id
1 'polypeptide(L)'
;MLTAEGCRQRRQRLWDRLDPPPDSDHLRLNDPLHLIYLANFFVDPFSSSAGFGGYLLLRKDGHAKLLHDDRMPKSVAEAHVEERTVVPWYNSQAPARSPRQLALLQTVNPCHDGLRIHDRPGDPYAATVIRTVAEMRRQKDPDEVALLRRCMKAGEAGHAWARANVRPGMSELDVYCGVNTACIQAAGHAVVVYGDFAVSPGPERRGGPPTSRILEVGDMLIL
;
A
#
# COMPACT_ATOMS: atom_id res chain seq x y z
N MET A 1 10.85 0.86 7.00
CA MET A 1 9.50 0.40 7.38
C MET A 1 9.00 1.30 8.50
N LEU A 2 7.69 1.38 8.68
CA LEU A 2 7.12 2.09 9.83
C LEU A 2 7.45 1.34 11.12
N THR A 3 7.53 2.06 12.23
CA THR A 3 7.90 1.50 13.53
C THR A 3 6.67 1.03 14.30
N ALA A 4 6.86 0.07 15.22
CA ALA A 4 5.79 -0.41 16.09
C ALA A 4 5.20 0.73 16.94
N GLU A 5 6.08 1.55 17.53
CA GLU A 5 5.70 2.70 18.33
C GLU A 5 4.95 3.76 17.49
N GLY A 6 5.46 4.10 16.30
CA GLY A 6 4.78 5.03 15.38
C GLY A 6 3.40 4.52 14.96
N CYS A 7 3.25 3.22 14.66
CA CYS A 7 1.94 2.60 14.42
C CYS A 7 1.01 2.74 15.64
N ARG A 8 1.48 2.44 16.85
CA ARG A 8 0.68 2.55 18.09
C ARG A 8 0.23 4.00 18.35
N GLN A 9 1.12 4.97 18.22
CA GLN A 9 0.80 6.39 18.39
C GLN A 9 -0.22 6.88 17.37
N ARG A 10 -0.13 6.45 16.11
CA ARG A 10 -1.12 6.78 15.08
C ARG A 10 -2.49 6.15 15.36
N ARG A 11 -2.54 4.91 15.87
CA ARG A 11 -3.79 4.27 16.32
C ARG A 11 -4.46 5.07 17.44
N GLN A 12 -3.70 5.49 18.47
CA GLN A 12 -4.25 6.30 19.56
C GLN A 12 -4.74 7.67 19.06
N ARG A 13 -3.93 8.34 18.23
CA ARG A 13 -4.26 9.65 17.66
C ARG A 13 -5.48 9.60 16.73
N LEU A 14 -5.71 8.48 16.05
CA LEU A 14 -6.94 8.27 15.28
C LEU A 14 -8.13 8.34 16.22
N TRP A 15 -8.15 7.55 17.30
CA TRP A 15 -9.23 7.56 18.29
C TRP A 15 -9.49 8.93 18.90
N ASP A 16 -8.43 9.68 19.20
CA ASP A 16 -8.55 11.03 19.77
C ASP A 16 -9.14 12.06 18.78
N ARG A 17 -9.09 11.77 17.47
CA ARG A 17 -9.54 12.68 16.39
C ARG A 17 -10.84 12.25 15.72
N LEU A 18 -11.42 11.13 16.12
CA LEU A 18 -12.70 10.68 15.57
C LEU A 18 -13.84 11.52 16.14
N ASP A 19 -14.53 12.24 15.25
CA ASP A 19 -15.68 13.08 15.58
C ASP A 19 -16.81 12.91 14.55
N PRO A 20 -18.02 12.47 14.95
CA PRO A 20 -18.37 12.01 16.31
C PRO A 20 -17.58 10.75 16.68
N PRO A 21 -17.41 10.43 17.98
CA PRO A 21 -16.84 9.15 18.38
C PRO A 21 -17.70 7.99 17.86
N PRO A 22 -17.11 6.83 17.51
CA PRO A 22 -17.89 5.70 17.04
C PRO A 22 -18.71 5.10 18.19
N ASP A 23 -19.85 4.51 17.86
CA ASP A 23 -20.75 3.88 18.83
C ASP A 23 -20.16 2.58 19.43
N SER A 24 -19.13 2.02 18.79
CA SER A 24 -18.44 0.80 19.21
C SER A 24 -17.08 1.09 19.86
N ASP A 25 -16.64 0.16 20.70
CA ASP A 25 -15.31 0.19 21.34
C ASP A 25 -14.15 -0.23 20.41
N HIS A 26 -14.48 -0.54 19.15
CA HIS A 26 -13.54 -0.95 18.12
C HIS A 26 -13.93 -0.42 16.74
N LEU A 27 -12.92 -0.24 15.90
CA LEU A 27 -13.04 -0.06 14.45
C LEU A 27 -12.65 -1.35 13.75
N ARG A 28 -13.28 -1.61 12.61
CA ARG A 28 -12.90 -2.68 11.66
C ARG A 28 -12.51 -2.02 10.35
N LEU A 29 -11.27 -2.20 9.94
CA LEU A 29 -10.68 -1.54 8.78
C LEU A 29 -10.19 -2.59 7.78
N ASN A 30 -10.29 -2.30 6.49
CA ASN A 30 -9.66 -3.12 5.44
C ASN A 30 -9.19 -2.35 4.22
N ASP A 31 -9.21 -1.01 4.25
CA ASP A 31 -8.56 -0.22 3.22
C ASP A 31 -7.03 -0.45 3.30
N PRO A 32 -6.37 -0.86 2.21
CA PRO A 32 -4.93 -1.11 2.21
C PRO A 32 -4.10 0.06 2.72
N LEU A 33 -4.48 1.32 2.41
CA LEU A 33 -3.76 2.49 2.88
C LEU A 33 -3.88 2.66 4.39
N HIS A 34 -5.05 2.37 4.97
CA HIS A 34 -5.24 2.44 6.41
C HIS A 34 -4.46 1.35 7.13
N LEU A 35 -4.44 0.13 6.59
CA LEU A 35 -3.69 -0.99 7.16
C LEU A 35 -2.17 -0.74 7.13
N ILE A 36 -1.66 -0.15 6.05
CA ILE A 36 -0.26 0.30 5.97
C ILE A 36 0.00 1.37 7.03
N TYR A 37 -0.83 2.41 7.07
CA TYR A 37 -0.59 3.56 7.94
C TYR A 37 -0.72 3.22 9.42
N LEU A 38 -1.69 2.39 9.83
CA LEU A 38 -1.98 2.14 11.24
C LEU A 38 -1.25 0.91 11.78
N ALA A 39 -0.80 0.01 10.91
CA ALA A 39 -0.20 -1.26 11.33
C ALA A 39 1.02 -1.68 10.50
N ASN A 40 1.52 -0.89 9.54
CA ASN A 40 2.59 -1.32 8.63
C ASN A 40 2.26 -2.63 7.89
N PHE A 41 0.97 -2.96 7.73
CA PHE A 41 0.53 -4.14 7.00
C PHE A 41 0.43 -3.80 5.52
N PHE A 42 1.24 -4.45 4.70
CA PHE A 42 1.18 -4.36 3.24
C PHE A 42 1.33 -5.75 2.64
N VAL A 43 0.78 -5.91 1.45
CA VAL A 43 0.92 -7.11 0.64
C VAL A 43 1.81 -6.74 -0.54
N ASP A 44 2.86 -7.51 -0.78
CA ASP A 44 3.74 -7.26 -1.92
C ASP A 44 2.94 -7.18 -3.23
N PRO A 45 3.11 -6.12 -4.03
CA PRO A 45 2.31 -5.93 -5.25
C PRO A 45 2.61 -6.98 -6.33
N PHE A 46 3.72 -7.69 -6.20
CA PHE A 46 4.13 -8.79 -7.09
C PHE A 46 3.64 -10.17 -6.60
N SER A 47 2.87 -10.21 -5.51
CA SER A 47 2.27 -11.44 -4.99
C SER A 47 1.00 -11.79 -5.76
N SER A 48 0.70 -13.09 -5.91
CA SER A 48 -0.63 -13.56 -6.33
C SER A 48 -1.74 -13.14 -5.36
N SER A 49 -1.37 -12.68 -4.17
CA SER A 49 -2.26 -12.14 -3.14
C SER A 49 -2.44 -10.63 -3.21
N ALA A 50 -1.81 -9.90 -4.14
CA ALA A 50 -1.79 -8.44 -4.16
C ALA A 50 -3.19 -7.79 -4.19
N GLY A 51 -4.19 -8.45 -4.78
CA GLY A 51 -5.58 -7.99 -4.81
C GLY A 51 -6.38 -8.26 -3.53
N PHE A 52 -5.79 -8.88 -2.51
CA PHE A 52 -6.46 -9.23 -1.26
C PHE A 52 -5.65 -8.74 -0.05
N GLY A 53 -6.32 -8.08 0.88
CA GLY A 53 -5.72 -7.55 2.10
C GLY A 53 -6.05 -8.37 3.34
N GLY A 54 -5.93 -7.73 4.49
CA GLY A 54 -6.39 -8.25 5.77
C GLY A 54 -7.56 -7.43 6.33
N TYR A 55 -8.00 -7.78 7.52
CA TYR A 55 -8.86 -6.94 8.35
C TYR A 55 -8.09 -6.54 9.60
N LEU A 56 -8.14 -5.25 9.93
CA LEU A 56 -7.54 -4.69 11.13
C LEU A 56 -8.67 -4.30 12.08
N LEU A 57 -8.74 -4.97 13.22
CA LEU A 57 -9.55 -4.53 14.35
C LEU A 57 -8.70 -3.61 15.22
N LEU A 58 -9.18 -2.38 15.45
CA LEU A 58 -8.53 -1.41 16.33
C LEU A 58 -9.43 -1.12 17.51
N ARG A 59 -8.95 -1.31 18.74
CA ARG A 59 -9.66 -0.94 19.97
C ARG A 59 -9.29 0.47 20.41
N LYS A 60 -10.14 1.09 21.23
CA LYS A 60 -9.96 2.46 21.74
C LYS A 60 -8.66 2.71 22.50
N ASP A 61 -8.09 1.67 23.12
CA ASP A 61 -6.82 1.70 23.84
C ASP A 61 -5.57 1.61 22.93
N GLY A 62 -5.79 1.64 21.62
CA GLY A 62 -4.75 1.49 20.60
C GLY A 62 -4.40 0.04 20.27
N HIS A 63 -4.95 -0.97 20.97
CA HIS A 63 -4.70 -2.38 20.66
C HIS A 63 -5.20 -2.75 19.26
N ALA A 64 -4.39 -3.49 18.50
CA ALA A 64 -4.71 -3.95 17.17
C ALA A 64 -4.69 -5.48 17.08
N LYS A 65 -5.67 -5.98 16.33
CA LYS A 65 -5.75 -7.37 15.90
C LYS A 65 -5.79 -7.41 14.38
N LEU A 66 -4.90 -8.17 13.77
CA LEU A 66 -4.87 -8.40 12.33
C LEU A 66 -5.41 -9.78 11.99
N LEU A 67 -6.27 -9.84 10.99
CA LEU A 67 -6.76 -11.08 10.39
C LEU A 67 -6.34 -11.13 8.91
N HIS A 68 -5.70 -12.22 8.50
CA HIS A 68 -5.37 -12.49 7.11
C HIS A 68 -5.30 -14.01 6.87
N ASP A 69 -5.21 -14.46 5.62
CA ASP A 69 -5.11 -15.90 5.33
C ASP A 69 -3.65 -16.39 5.25
N ASP A 70 -3.48 -17.70 5.25
CA ASP A 70 -2.20 -18.42 5.23
C ASP A 70 -1.45 -18.40 3.88
N ARG A 71 -1.99 -17.75 2.84
CA ARG A 71 -1.36 -17.55 1.53
C ARG A 71 -0.84 -16.14 1.29
N MET A 72 -0.75 -15.33 2.34
CA MET A 72 -0.14 -14.00 2.27
C MET A 72 1.40 -14.07 2.10
N PRO A 73 2.01 -13.09 1.40
CA PRO A 73 3.47 -13.01 1.26
C PRO A 73 4.13 -12.64 2.60
N LYS A 74 5.45 -12.86 2.70
CA LYS A 74 6.21 -12.62 3.94
C LYS A 74 6.14 -11.17 4.44
N SER A 75 5.92 -10.20 3.56
CA SER A 75 5.74 -8.78 3.91
C SER A 75 4.69 -8.55 5.00
N VAL A 76 3.65 -9.37 5.08
CA VAL A 76 2.61 -9.20 6.12
C VAL A 76 3.14 -9.41 7.54
N ALA A 77 4.27 -10.11 7.71
CA ALA A 77 4.91 -10.32 9.01
C ALA A 77 5.50 -9.02 9.59
N GLU A 78 5.76 -8.01 8.74
CA GLU A 78 6.23 -6.68 9.14
C GLU A 78 5.14 -5.82 9.79
N ALA A 79 3.89 -6.30 9.82
CA ALA A 79 2.80 -5.59 10.47
C ALA A 79 3.02 -5.52 11.98
N HIS A 80 2.76 -4.36 12.58
CA HIS A 80 2.88 -4.10 14.02
C HIS A 80 1.50 -4.15 14.67
N VAL A 81 1.18 -5.32 15.23
CA VAL A 81 -0.08 -5.60 15.93
C VAL A 81 0.18 -6.52 17.12
N GLU A 82 -0.66 -6.42 18.15
CA GLU A 82 -0.57 -7.22 19.35
C GLU A 82 -1.15 -8.63 19.14
N GLU A 83 -2.23 -8.75 18.37
CA GLU A 83 -2.84 -10.03 18.03
C GLU A 83 -2.85 -10.30 16.52
N ARG A 84 -2.64 -11.57 16.14
CA ARG A 84 -2.77 -12.04 14.76
C ARG A 84 -3.64 -13.28 14.70
N THR A 85 -4.53 -13.33 13.71
CA THR A 85 -5.31 -14.53 13.38
C THR A 85 -5.06 -14.88 11.93
N VAL A 86 -4.38 -16.01 11.71
CA VAL A 86 -4.10 -16.54 10.37
C VAL A 86 -5.16 -17.59 10.05
N VAL A 87 -5.94 -17.35 9.00
CA VAL A 87 -7.04 -18.22 8.59
C VAL A 87 -6.56 -19.19 7.50
N PRO A 88 -6.68 -20.52 7.69
CA PRO A 88 -6.38 -21.47 6.63
C PRO A 88 -7.37 -21.33 5.47
N TRP A 89 -6.88 -21.01 4.27
CA TRP A 89 -7.71 -20.85 3.07
C TRP A 89 -7.41 -21.88 1.99
N TYR A 90 -6.14 -22.03 1.63
CA TYR A 90 -5.69 -22.90 0.55
C TYR A 90 -4.33 -23.50 0.88
N ASN A 91 -4.16 -24.81 0.71
CA ASN A 91 -2.94 -25.52 1.09
C ASN A 91 -2.27 -26.24 -0.09
N SER A 92 -2.69 -25.98 -1.33
CA SER A 92 -2.20 -26.66 -2.55
C SER A 92 -2.39 -28.17 -2.61
N GLN A 93 -3.05 -28.77 -1.61
CA GLN A 93 -3.39 -30.19 -1.57
C GLN A 93 -4.88 -30.42 -1.81
N ALA A 94 -5.73 -29.46 -1.43
CA ALA A 94 -7.16 -29.46 -1.67
C ALA A 94 -7.61 -28.12 -2.28
N PRO A 95 -8.73 -28.09 -3.04
CA PRO A 95 -9.30 -26.84 -3.49
C PRO A 95 -9.69 -25.94 -2.31
N ALA A 96 -9.63 -24.62 -2.53
CA ALA A 96 -10.13 -23.65 -1.55
C ALA A 96 -11.62 -23.89 -1.27
N ARG A 97 -12.01 -23.81 0.01
CA ARG A 97 -13.39 -24.06 0.44
C ARG A 97 -14.37 -22.95 0.05
N SER A 98 -13.86 -21.75 -0.21
CA SER A 98 -14.65 -20.58 -0.60
C SER A 98 -13.75 -19.55 -1.32
N PRO A 99 -14.35 -18.58 -2.04
CA PRO A 99 -13.63 -17.38 -2.45
C PRO A 99 -12.90 -16.76 -1.26
N ARG A 100 -11.66 -16.32 -1.49
CA ARG A 100 -10.75 -15.85 -0.43
C ARG A 100 -11.37 -14.77 0.47
N GLN A 101 -12.16 -13.88 -0.11
CA GLN A 101 -12.86 -12.81 0.60
C GLN A 101 -13.84 -13.35 1.66
N LEU A 102 -14.47 -14.50 1.39
CA LEU A 102 -15.42 -15.14 2.31
C LEU A 102 -14.71 -15.97 3.38
N ALA A 103 -13.48 -16.43 3.11
CA ALA A 103 -12.68 -17.19 4.09
C ALA A 103 -12.41 -16.38 5.36
N LEU A 104 -12.06 -15.09 5.21
CA LEU A 104 -11.89 -14.21 6.37
C LEU A 104 -13.22 -13.78 6.99
N LEU A 105 -14.29 -13.70 6.20
CA LEU A 105 -15.58 -13.17 6.66
C LEU A 105 -16.16 -13.96 7.84
N GLN A 106 -16.06 -15.30 7.81
CA GLN A 106 -16.52 -16.15 8.92
C GLN A 106 -15.76 -15.87 10.22
N THR A 107 -14.48 -15.51 10.13
CA THR A 107 -13.66 -15.20 11.31
C THR A 107 -13.89 -13.77 11.80
N VAL A 108 -14.12 -12.83 10.87
CA VAL A 108 -14.37 -11.41 11.17
C VAL A 108 -15.80 -11.17 11.68
N ASN A 109 -16.77 -11.98 11.24
CA ASN A 109 -18.17 -11.92 11.65
C ASN A 109 -18.78 -13.32 11.88
N PRO A 110 -18.42 -14.02 12.97
CA PRO A 110 -18.88 -15.39 13.23
C PRO A 110 -20.40 -15.49 13.48
N CYS A 111 -21.04 -14.39 13.91
CA CYS A 111 -22.47 -14.34 14.17
C CYS A 111 -23.30 -14.01 12.93
N HIS A 112 -22.67 -13.68 11.79
CA HIS A 112 -23.33 -13.32 10.52
C HIS A 112 -24.27 -12.11 10.53
N ASP A 113 -24.41 -11.42 11.67
CA ASP A 113 -25.26 -10.24 11.82
C ASP A 113 -24.47 -8.93 11.67
N GLY A 114 -25.02 -7.97 10.92
CA GLY A 114 -24.66 -6.54 11.03
C GLY A 114 -23.17 -6.17 10.84
N LEU A 115 -22.41 -6.88 10.00
CA LEU A 115 -20.98 -6.56 9.82
C LEU A 115 -20.79 -5.16 9.22
N ARG A 116 -20.09 -4.32 9.98
CA ARG A 116 -19.64 -2.99 9.57
C ARG A 116 -18.14 -2.95 9.40
N ILE A 117 -17.69 -2.46 8.23
CA ILE A 117 -16.29 -2.15 7.94
C ILE A 117 -16.20 -0.64 7.79
N HIS A 118 -15.56 -0.01 8.77
CA HIS A 118 -15.69 1.41 9.06
C HIS A 118 -14.90 2.32 8.09
N ASP A 119 -14.17 1.75 7.14
CA ASP A 119 -13.46 2.48 6.09
C ASP A 119 -13.86 2.05 4.67
N ARG A 120 -14.97 1.32 4.53
CA ARG A 120 -15.52 0.95 3.23
C ARG A 120 -16.59 1.94 2.78
N PRO A 121 -16.54 2.47 1.55
CA PRO A 121 -17.66 3.22 0.98
C PRO A 121 -18.96 2.42 1.10
N GLY A 122 -19.97 3.04 1.71
CA GLY A 122 -21.26 2.40 2.04
C GLY A 122 -21.49 2.19 3.55
N ASP A 123 -20.43 2.15 4.37
CA ASP A 123 -20.61 2.23 5.83
C ASP A 123 -20.92 3.68 6.25
N PRO A 124 -21.90 3.93 7.14
CA PRO A 124 -22.26 5.28 7.58
C PRO A 124 -21.11 6.08 8.21
N TYR A 125 -20.10 5.40 8.76
CA TYR A 125 -18.97 6.00 9.45
C TYR A 125 -17.71 6.12 8.56
N ALA A 126 -17.76 5.61 7.33
CA ALA A 126 -16.63 5.59 6.41
C ALA A 126 -16.07 6.98 6.12
N ALA A 127 -16.93 7.97 5.87
CA ALA A 127 -16.49 9.33 5.58
C ALA A 127 -15.68 9.94 6.73
N THR A 128 -16.08 9.68 7.98
CA THR A 128 -15.36 10.15 9.17
C THR A 128 -13.98 9.51 9.25
N VAL A 129 -13.90 8.18 9.22
CA VAL A 129 -12.61 7.46 9.32
C VAL A 129 -11.66 7.83 8.18
N ILE A 130 -12.14 7.76 6.93
CA ILE A 130 -11.32 8.03 5.73
C ILE A 130 -10.78 9.46 5.76
N ARG A 131 -11.62 10.45 6.09
CA ARG A 131 -11.18 11.84 6.20
C ARG A 131 -10.17 12.00 7.33
N THR A 132 -10.46 11.53 8.54
CA THR A 132 -9.57 11.67 9.69
C THR A 132 -8.18 11.08 9.39
N VAL A 133 -8.12 9.88 8.80
CA VAL A 133 -6.83 9.27 8.41
C VAL A 133 -6.14 10.08 7.31
N ALA A 134 -6.88 10.56 6.29
CA ALA A 134 -6.31 11.41 5.24
C ALA A 134 -5.71 12.71 5.80
N GLU A 135 -6.38 13.33 6.78
CA GLU A 135 -5.89 14.54 7.44
C GLU A 135 -4.64 14.28 8.29
N MET A 136 -4.62 13.17 9.05
CA MET A 136 -3.45 12.76 9.83
C MET A 136 -2.24 12.54 8.94
N ARG A 137 -2.40 11.86 7.79
CA ARG A 137 -1.33 11.57 6.82
C ARG A 137 -0.72 12.81 6.17
N ARG A 138 -1.31 14.00 6.31
CA ARG A 138 -0.69 15.24 5.80
C ARG A 138 0.58 15.58 6.56
N GLN A 139 0.60 15.35 7.87
CA GLN A 139 1.78 15.49 8.72
C GLN A 139 2.48 14.13 8.86
N LYS A 140 3.80 14.10 8.62
CA LYS A 140 4.58 12.85 8.65
C LYS A 140 5.27 12.75 9.98
N ASP A 141 5.13 11.61 10.64
CA ASP A 141 5.91 11.28 11.82
C ASP A 141 7.38 10.95 11.44
N PRO A 142 8.33 10.97 12.39
CA PRO A 142 9.75 10.78 12.07
C PRO A 142 10.08 9.46 11.34
N ASP A 143 9.38 8.37 11.64
CA ASP A 143 9.58 7.08 10.98
C ASP A 143 9.04 7.06 9.55
N GLU A 144 7.94 7.76 9.28
CA GLU A 144 7.44 8.01 7.93
C GLU A 144 8.46 8.80 7.11
N VAL A 145 9.03 9.88 7.67
CA VAL A 145 10.07 10.67 6.99
C VAL A 145 11.31 9.82 6.71
N ALA A 146 11.73 8.98 7.66
CA ALA A 146 12.86 8.08 7.47
C ALA A 146 12.61 7.07 6.33
N LEU A 147 11.39 6.53 6.23
CA LEU A 147 11.00 5.67 5.12
C LEU A 147 10.97 6.42 3.79
N LEU A 148 10.40 7.62 3.74
CA LEU A 148 10.37 8.45 2.53
C LEU A 148 11.78 8.77 2.02
N ARG A 149 12.72 9.09 2.91
CA ARG A 149 14.13 9.29 2.53
C ARG A 149 14.75 8.05 1.89
N ARG A 150 14.41 6.85 2.35
CA ARG A 150 14.87 5.60 1.72
C ARG A 150 14.28 5.44 0.31
N CYS A 151 13.00 5.72 0.13
CA CYS A 151 12.36 5.70 -1.19
C CYS A 151 13.00 6.71 -2.14
N MET A 152 13.29 7.93 -1.66
CA MET A 152 13.95 8.98 -2.45
C MET A 152 15.33 8.54 -2.94
N LYS A 153 16.14 7.88 -2.11
CA LYS A 153 17.44 7.32 -2.53
C LYS A 153 17.33 6.32 -3.69
N ALA A 154 16.29 5.48 -3.69
CA ALA A 154 16.05 4.58 -4.81
C ALA A 154 15.67 5.37 -6.08
N GLY A 155 14.84 6.39 -5.96
CA GLY A 155 14.48 7.30 -7.06
C GLY A 155 15.67 8.10 -7.60
N GLU A 156 16.57 8.57 -6.73
CA GLU A 156 17.82 9.23 -7.11
C GLU A 156 18.69 8.34 -8.00
N ALA A 157 18.80 7.04 -7.67
CA ALA A 157 19.52 6.07 -8.51
C ALA A 157 18.86 5.91 -9.89
N GLY A 158 17.52 5.87 -9.94
CA GLY A 158 16.77 5.84 -11.19
C GLY A 158 17.02 7.08 -12.06
N HIS A 159 16.93 8.28 -11.49
CA HIS A 159 17.23 9.52 -12.21
C HIS A 159 18.70 9.62 -12.64
N ALA A 160 19.64 9.18 -11.81
CA ALA A 160 21.05 9.15 -12.16
C ALA A 160 21.31 8.23 -13.36
N TRP A 161 20.70 7.04 -13.37
CA TRP A 161 20.76 6.13 -14.52
C TRP A 161 20.16 6.78 -15.77
N ALA A 162 18.99 7.41 -15.66
CA ALA A 162 18.34 8.05 -16.80
C ALA A 162 19.22 9.14 -17.43
N ARG A 163 19.79 10.04 -16.61
CA ARG A 163 20.68 11.11 -17.09
C ARG A 163 21.91 10.58 -17.84
N ALA A 164 22.43 9.43 -17.44
CA ALA A 164 23.63 8.85 -18.04
C ALA A 164 23.35 8.02 -19.31
N ASN A 165 22.13 7.49 -19.46
CA ASN A 165 21.87 6.43 -20.46
C ASN A 165 20.84 6.79 -21.53
N VAL A 166 19.89 7.67 -21.22
CA VAL A 166 18.81 8.05 -22.16
C VAL A 166 19.40 8.71 -23.40
N ARG A 167 19.03 8.21 -24.58
CA ARG A 167 19.51 8.68 -25.88
C ARG A 167 18.53 8.33 -27.00
N PRO A 168 18.62 9.01 -28.17
CA PRO A 168 17.84 8.64 -29.34
C PRO A 168 18.03 7.17 -29.72
N GLY A 169 16.96 6.55 -30.23
CA GLY A 169 16.91 5.14 -30.60
C GLY A 169 16.45 4.20 -29.47
N MET A 170 16.39 4.65 -28.22
CA MET A 170 15.72 3.91 -27.14
C MET A 170 14.21 4.09 -27.24
N SER A 171 13.43 3.09 -26.82
CA SER A 171 12.00 3.29 -26.57
C SER A 171 11.74 3.88 -25.18
N GLU A 172 10.56 4.49 -24.98
CA GLU A 172 10.07 4.86 -23.64
C GLU A 172 10.13 3.67 -22.66
N LEU A 173 9.80 2.47 -23.15
CA LEU A 173 9.87 1.24 -22.37
C LEU A 173 11.31 0.84 -22.00
N ASP A 174 12.29 1.02 -22.90
CA ASP A 174 13.70 0.77 -22.58
C ASP A 174 14.18 1.69 -21.47
N VAL A 175 13.76 2.96 -21.49
CA VAL A 175 14.07 3.92 -20.42
C VAL A 175 13.43 3.48 -19.11
N TYR A 176 12.14 3.12 -19.12
CA TYR A 176 11.46 2.63 -17.92
C TYR A 176 12.15 1.40 -17.33
N CYS A 177 12.48 0.40 -18.15
CA CYS A 177 13.14 -0.83 -17.71
C CYS A 177 14.50 -0.55 -17.05
N GLY A 178 15.28 0.35 -17.63
CA GLY A 178 16.59 0.71 -17.06
C GLY A 178 16.49 1.52 -15.77
N VAL A 179 15.59 2.50 -15.70
CA VAL A 179 15.29 3.24 -14.45
C VAL A 179 14.79 2.29 -13.37
N ASN A 180 13.85 1.41 -13.71
CA ASN A 180 13.30 0.42 -12.79
C ASN A 180 14.41 -0.50 -12.24
N THR A 181 15.27 -1.01 -13.11
CA THR A 181 16.42 -1.84 -12.71
C THR A 181 17.33 -1.10 -11.72
N ALA A 182 17.67 0.17 -12.00
CA ALA A 182 18.50 0.97 -11.11
C ALA A 182 17.85 1.19 -9.74
N CYS A 183 16.55 1.50 -9.71
CA CYS A 183 15.78 1.66 -8.47
C CYS A 183 15.74 0.37 -7.63
N ILE A 184 15.47 -0.79 -8.26
CA ILE A 184 15.43 -2.10 -7.57
C ILE A 184 16.79 -2.44 -6.96
N GLN A 185 17.87 -2.28 -7.73
CA GLN A 185 19.22 -2.58 -7.26
C GLN A 185 19.62 -1.67 -6.09
N ALA A 186 19.30 -0.37 -6.16
CA ALA A 186 19.55 0.57 -5.07
C ALA A 186 18.70 0.28 -3.81
N ALA A 187 17.45 -0.16 -3.99
CA ALA A 187 16.57 -0.55 -2.89
C ALA A 187 16.96 -1.89 -2.24
N GLY A 188 17.65 -2.77 -2.98
CA GLY A 188 18.02 -4.12 -2.55
C GLY A 188 16.87 -5.12 -2.51
N HIS A 189 15.71 -4.74 -3.05
CA HIS A 189 14.52 -5.59 -3.16
C HIS A 189 13.60 -5.05 -4.26
N ALA A 190 12.61 -5.84 -4.66
CA ALA A 190 11.61 -5.40 -5.64
C ALA A 190 10.85 -4.17 -5.12
N VAL A 191 10.66 -3.18 -6.00
CA VAL A 191 9.91 -1.94 -5.73
C VAL A 191 9.01 -1.60 -6.91
N VAL A 192 7.96 -0.83 -6.65
CA VAL A 192 7.13 -0.26 -7.71
C VAL A 192 7.71 1.09 -8.09
N VAL A 193 8.19 1.20 -9.33
CA VAL A 193 8.51 2.49 -9.95
C VAL A 193 7.26 2.95 -10.68
N TYR A 194 6.67 4.04 -10.20
CA TYR A 194 5.54 4.70 -10.84
C TYR A 194 5.98 6.10 -11.28
N GLY A 195 5.38 6.60 -12.34
CA GLY A 195 5.70 7.90 -12.92
C GLY A 195 5.37 7.93 -14.40
N ASP A 196 5.60 9.08 -15.02
CA ASP A 196 5.46 9.24 -16.45
C ASP A 196 6.78 8.84 -17.13
N PHE A 197 6.68 8.11 -18.24
CA PHE A 197 7.83 7.77 -19.09
C PHE A 197 7.40 8.02 -20.52
N ALA A 198 7.29 9.29 -20.88
CA ALA A 198 6.58 9.70 -22.09
C ALA A 198 7.36 10.77 -22.82
N VAL A 199 7.57 10.55 -24.11
CA VAL A 199 7.95 11.64 -25.00
C VAL A 199 6.73 12.55 -25.14
N SER A 200 6.91 13.83 -24.86
CA SER A 200 5.89 14.85 -25.00
C SER A 200 6.12 15.62 -26.31
N PRO A 201 5.33 15.36 -27.37
CA PRO A 201 5.40 16.12 -28.62
C PRO A 201 4.72 17.50 -28.50
N GLY A 202 4.51 18.02 -27.29
CA GLY A 202 3.70 19.21 -27.00
C GLY A 202 2.42 18.89 -26.21
N PRO A 203 1.36 19.71 -26.31
CA PRO A 203 0.21 19.65 -25.41
C PRO A 203 -0.66 18.40 -25.55
N GLU A 204 -0.49 17.63 -26.62
CA GLU A 204 -1.29 16.44 -26.97
C GLU A 204 -0.98 15.24 -26.08
N ARG A 205 0.26 15.13 -25.57
CA ARG A 205 0.64 14.12 -24.58
C ARG A 205 1.53 14.75 -23.51
N ARG A 206 0.95 14.93 -22.32
CA ARG A 206 1.59 15.61 -21.18
C ARG A 206 2.24 14.67 -20.16
N GLY A 207 2.26 13.38 -20.47
CA GLY A 207 2.69 12.30 -19.57
C GLY A 207 2.11 10.96 -20.04
N GLY A 208 2.22 9.96 -19.20
CA GLY A 208 1.64 8.64 -19.40
C GLY A 208 2.65 7.51 -19.22
N PRO A 209 2.14 6.27 -19.20
CA PRO A 209 2.97 5.09 -19.08
C PRO A 209 3.91 4.97 -20.30
N PRO A 210 5.03 4.25 -20.14
CA PRO A 210 5.95 3.97 -21.23
C PRO A 210 5.27 3.15 -22.34
N THR A 211 5.59 3.47 -23.59
CA THR A 211 5.13 2.74 -24.77
C THR A 211 6.32 2.24 -25.61
N SER A 212 6.03 1.67 -26.78
CA SER A 212 7.05 1.34 -27.78
C SER A 212 7.55 2.55 -28.59
N ARG A 213 7.12 3.79 -28.27
CA ARG A 213 7.61 5.00 -28.95
C ARG A 213 9.12 5.12 -28.80
N ILE A 214 9.80 5.28 -29.94
CA ILE A 214 11.25 5.51 -30.01
C ILE A 214 11.55 6.99 -29.81
N LEU A 215 12.59 7.27 -29.02
CA LEU A 215 13.13 8.60 -28.78
C LEU A 215 13.91 9.07 -30.01
N GLU A 216 13.65 10.29 -30.45
CA GLU A 216 14.35 10.97 -31.53
C GLU A 216 15.21 12.13 -31.00
N VAL A 217 16.12 12.63 -31.84
CA VAL A 217 16.91 13.81 -31.51
C VAL A 217 15.99 15.02 -31.37
N GLY A 218 16.08 15.71 -30.23
CA GLY A 218 15.25 16.89 -29.94
C GLY A 218 13.95 16.61 -29.21
N ASP A 219 13.62 15.34 -28.96
CA ASP A 219 12.47 14.96 -28.14
C ASP A 219 12.60 15.46 -26.70
N MET A 220 11.48 15.90 -26.12
CA MET A 220 11.34 16.13 -24.69
C MET A 220 10.76 14.87 -24.03
N LEU A 221 11.55 14.22 -23.18
CA LEU A 221 11.11 13.08 -22.37
C LEU A 221 10.71 13.54 -20.96
N ILE A 222 9.53 13.12 -20.52
CA ILE A 222 9.04 13.26 -19.14
C ILE A 222 9.37 11.97 -18.37
N LEU A 223 9.98 12.14 -17.19
CA LEU A 223 10.40 11.12 -16.24
C LEU A 223 9.97 11.49 -14.82
#